data_AF-A0A2W6VY76-F1
#
_entry.id   AF-A0A2W6VY76-F1
#
_cell.length_a   1.000
_cell.length_b   1.000
_cell.length_c   1.000
_cell.angle_alpha   90.00
_cell.angle_beta   90.00
_cell.angle_gamma   90.00
#
_symmetry.space_group_name_H-M   'P 1'
#
loop_
_entity.id
_entity.type
_entity.pdbx_description
1 polymer ?
#
loop_
_entity_poly.entity_id
_entity_poly.type
_entity_poly.pdbx_seq_one_letter_code
_entity_poly.pdbx_strand_id
1 'polypeptide(L)'
;MGMRCFALLGLLTIATSAEAAPSLSCQLQSGQFKAGGGGKPKVSEFIWATGHGPAIPTGPVRTSIGRIDPAEGRDCKRAIKLDGKPVLLPAEAHSVIGFGKVYDFGSAVALAYLGERDEDSSARPSQIVIVINKARSVIDSEVLPGTATNLGSHCLLID
;
A
#
# COMPACT_ATOMS: atom_id res chain seq x y z
N MET A 1 -47.60 -10.46 -51.05
CA MET A 1 -47.71 -10.46 -49.57
C MET A 1 -47.27 -11.83 -49.09
N GLY A 2 -46.31 -12.04 -48.20
CA GLY A 2 -45.48 -11.17 -47.37
C GLY A 2 -44.53 -12.08 -46.56
N MET A 3 -43.24 -11.74 -46.62
CA MET A 3 -42.06 -12.11 -45.81
C MET A 3 -42.27 -12.75 -44.42
N ARG A 4 -41.56 -13.85 -44.12
CA ARG A 4 -41.15 -14.31 -42.76
C ARG A 4 -39.86 -15.16 -42.86
N CYS A 5 -38.68 -14.54 -42.75
CA CYS A 5 -37.86 -14.34 -41.54
C CYS A 5 -37.13 -15.61 -41.05
N PHE A 6 -35.84 -15.67 -41.39
CA PHE A 6 -34.80 -16.47 -40.75
C PHE A 6 -34.63 -16.09 -39.27
N ALA A 7 -34.33 -17.06 -38.41
CA ALA A 7 -33.66 -16.80 -37.13
C ALA A 7 -32.74 -17.98 -36.79
N LEU A 8 -31.46 -17.84 -37.13
CA LEU A 8 -30.36 -18.58 -36.54
C LEU A 8 -30.24 -18.12 -35.07
N LEU A 9 -30.54 -19.01 -34.11
CA LEU A 9 -30.17 -18.80 -32.72
C LEU A 9 -28.66 -19.01 -32.56
N GLY A 10 -27.90 -17.92 -32.60
CA GLY A 10 -26.53 -17.88 -32.11
C GLY A 10 -26.53 -17.78 -30.59
N LEU A 11 -26.08 -18.84 -29.90
CA LEU A 11 -25.71 -18.75 -28.49
C LEU A 11 -24.38 -18.00 -28.37
N LEU A 12 -24.43 -16.71 -28.02
CA LEU A 12 -23.31 -15.97 -27.47
C LEU A 12 -23.43 -15.96 -25.95
N THR A 13 -22.80 -16.93 -25.28
CA THR A 13 -22.53 -16.82 -23.85
C THR A 13 -21.25 -16.00 -23.68
N ILE A 14 -21.44 -14.73 -23.36
CA ILE A 14 -20.37 -13.80 -23.01
C ILE A 14 -19.78 -14.29 -21.68
N ALA A 15 -18.53 -14.74 -21.68
CA ALA A 15 -17.79 -14.97 -20.45
C ALA A 15 -17.54 -13.60 -19.80
N THR A 16 -18.35 -13.24 -18.81
CA THR A 16 -18.05 -12.10 -17.94
C THR A 16 -16.95 -12.55 -16.98
N SER A 17 -15.69 -12.43 -17.41
CA SER A 17 -14.59 -12.37 -16.46
C SER A 17 -14.83 -11.12 -15.62
N ALA A 18 -15.27 -11.30 -14.37
CA ALA A 18 -15.22 -10.24 -13.40
C ALA A 18 -13.75 -9.86 -13.23
N GLU A 19 -13.38 -8.67 -13.73
CA GLU A 19 -12.07 -8.08 -13.48
C GLU A 19 -11.80 -8.09 -11.97
N ALA A 20 -10.58 -8.51 -11.60
CA ALA A 20 -10.14 -8.49 -10.23
C ALA A 20 -10.32 -7.08 -9.67
N ALA A 21 -11.01 -6.97 -8.53
CA ALA A 21 -11.20 -5.69 -7.87
C ALA A 21 -9.82 -5.06 -7.57
N PRO A 22 -9.73 -3.73 -7.71
CA PRO A 22 -8.60 -2.89 -7.44
C PRO A 22 -7.50 -3.27 -6.46
N SER A 23 -6.28 -2.90 -6.84
CA SER A 23 -5.13 -2.82 -5.95
C SER A 23 -5.24 -1.55 -5.10
N LEU A 24 -5.85 -1.63 -3.91
CA LEU A 24 -6.04 -0.53 -2.92
C LEU A 24 -4.73 0.14 -2.43
N SER A 25 -3.63 0.08 -3.16
CA SER A 25 -2.32 0.59 -2.80
C SER A 25 -2.27 2.12 -2.72
N CYS A 26 -1.40 2.60 -1.84
CA CYS A 26 -1.28 3.99 -1.46
C CYS A 26 -0.10 4.63 -2.24
N GLN A 27 -0.36 5.66 -3.05
CA GLN A 27 0.64 6.30 -3.91
C GLN A 27 1.15 7.64 -3.35
N LEU A 28 2.47 7.73 -3.22
CA LEU A 28 3.16 8.97 -2.88
C LEU A 28 3.04 10.02 -4.00
N GLN A 29 2.79 11.28 -3.63
CA GLN A 29 2.85 12.38 -4.59
C GLN A 29 4.29 12.69 -5.00
N SER A 30 4.49 12.97 -6.30
CA SER A 30 5.81 13.33 -6.81
C SER A 30 6.31 14.60 -6.12
N GLY A 31 7.51 14.54 -5.54
CA GLY A 31 8.13 15.69 -4.86
C GLY A 31 7.76 15.87 -3.39
N GLN A 32 6.87 15.04 -2.82
CA GLN A 32 6.47 15.10 -1.40
C GLN A 32 7.64 14.82 -0.47
N PHE A 33 8.55 13.91 -0.85
CA PHE A 33 9.79 13.64 -0.10
C PHE A 33 11.02 13.81 -1.00
N LYS A 34 11.99 14.61 -0.55
CA LYS A 34 13.30 14.80 -1.19
C LYS A 34 14.36 13.98 -0.45
N ALA A 35 14.27 12.66 -0.51
CA ALA A 35 15.38 11.81 -0.09
C ALA A 35 16.54 11.98 -1.09
N GLY A 36 17.76 12.18 -0.57
CA GLY A 36 18.95 12.58 -1.34
C GLY A 36 19.26 11.67 -2.54
N GLY A 37 18.81 12.11 -3.71
CA GLY A 37 19.04 11.48 -5.01
C GLY A 37 18.03 12.04 -6.02
N GLY A 38 18.47 12.92 -6.92
CA GLY A 38 17.59 13.65 -7.87
C GLY A 38 16.90 12.80 -8.95
N GLY A 39 16.78 11.47 -8.75
CA GLY A 39 16.15 10.54 -9.68
C GLY A 39 14.73 10.11 -9.26
N LYS A 40 13.98 9.54 -10.19
CA LYS A 40 12.69 8.90 -9.86
C LYS A 40 12.96 7.67 -8.99
N PRO A 41 12.25 7.49 -7.86
CA PRO A 41 12.44 6.31 -7.01
C PRO A 41 12.05 5.03 -7.75
N LYS A 42 12.68 3.91 -7.40
CA LYS A 42 12.18 2.60 -7.79
C LYS A 42 10.96 2.29 -6.94
N VAL A 43 9.84 1.94 -7.58
CA VAL A 43 8.57 1.69 -6.88
C VAL A 43 8.26 0.19 -6.90
N SER A 44 7.85 -0.35 -5.76
CA SER A 44 7.37 -1.73 -5.64
C SER A 44 6.17 -1.81 -4.70
N GLU A 45 5.16 -2.58 -5.08
CA GLU A 45 4.00 -2.88 -4.25
C GLU A 45 4.30 -4.03 -3.29
N PHE A 46 3.60 -4.04 -2.15
CA PHE A 46 3.68 -5.12 -1.19
C PHE A 46 2.33 -5.41 -0.55
N ILE A 47 2.15 -6.66 -0.14
CA ILE A 47 1.01 -7.18 0.60
C ILE A 47 1.56 -8.02 1.74
N TRP A 48 1.30 -7.62 2.99
CA TRP A 48 1.75 -8.30 4.21
C TRP A 48 0.62 -8.94 4.99
N ALA A 49 -0.60 -8.41 4.92
CA ALA A 49 -1.78 -9.04 5.48
C ALA A 49 -2.90 -9.14 4.45
N THR A 50 -3.59 -10.28 4.45
CA THR A 50 -4.66 -10.64 3.50
C THR A 50 -6.04 -10.42 4.08
N GLY A 51 -6.16 -9.62 5.15
CA GLY A 51 -7.42 -9.45 5.90
C GLY A 51 -8.61 -8.97 5.06
N HIS A 52 -8.33 -8.40 3.88
CA HIS A 52 -9.32 -7.76 3.01
C HIS A 52 -9.47 -8.40 1.63
N GLY A 53 -9.02 -9.65 1.42
CA GLY A 53 -9.25 -10.34 0.15
C GLY A 53 -8.40 -11.58 -0.07
N PRO A 54 -8.53 -12.24 -1.25
CA PRO A 54 -7.81 -13.46 -1.58
C PRO A 54 -6.34 -13.21 -1.97
N ALA A 55 -5.82 -12.00 -1.80
CA ALA A 55 -4.47 -11.63 -2.21
C ALA A 55 -3.42 -12.47 -1.48
N ILE A 56 -2.37 -12.89 -2.18
CA ILE A 56 -1.27 -13.65 -1.61
C ILE A 56 -0.24 -12.67 -1.04
N PRO A 57 0.25 -12.85 0.20
CA PRO A 57 1.31 -12.01 0.74
C PRO A 57 2.53 -12.03 -0.19
N THR A 58 3.02 -10.85 -0.55
CA THR A 58 4.24 -10.71 -1.37
C THR A 58 5.50 -11.08 -0.59
N GLY A 59 5.39 -11.11 0.75
CA GLY A 59 6.53 -11.30 1.64
C GLY A 59 7.40 -10.05 1.77
N PRO A 60 8.68 -10.21 2.13
CA PRO A 60 9.58 -9.10 2.40
C PRO A 60 9.89 -8.26 1.16
N VAL A 61 10.06 -6.95 1.35
CA VAL A 61 10.42 -6.02 0.27
C VAL A 61 11.93 -5.81 0.24
N ARG A 62 12.56 -6.02 -0.91
CA ARG A 62 14.00 -5.76 -1.10
C ARG A 62 14.22 -4.34 -1.61
N THR A 63 15.02 -3.56 -0.88
CA THR A 63 15.35 -2.16 -1.19
C THR A 63 16.85 -1.92 -1.17
N SER A 64 17.27 -0.71 -1.57
CA SER A 64 18.64 -0.23 -1.49
C SER A 64 19.20 -0.12 -0.07
N ILE A 65 18.33 0.05 0.94
CA ILE A 65 18.75 0.17 2.34
C ILE A 65 18.65 -1.15 3.10
N GLY A 66 18.17 -2.22 2.46
CA GLY A 66 18.04 -3.55 3.07
C GLY A 66 16.69 -4.22 2.78
N ARG A 67 16.46 -5.34 3.43
CA ARG A 67 15.20 -6.09 3.38
C ARG A 67 14.24 -5.58 4.43
N ILE A 68 13.04 -5.19 4.00
CA ILE A 68 11.97 -4.75 4.89
C ILE A 68 10.99 -5.89 5.10
N ASP A 69 10.75 -6.23 6.37
CA ASP A 69 9.78 -7.24 6.79
C ASP A 69 8.74 -6.60 7.74
N PRO A 70 7.50 -7.13 7.80
CA PRO A 70 6.57 -6.76 8.86
C PRO A 70 7.12 -7.15 10.24
N ALA A 71 6.81 -6.37 11.27
CA ALA A 71 6.99 -6.84 12.64
C ALA A 71 5.89 -7.86 13.00
N GLU A 72 6.18 -8.72 13.97
CA GLU A 72 5.30 -9.82 14.37
C GLU A 72 5.06 -9.77 15.89
N GLY A 73 4.02 -10.45 16.36
CA GLY A 73 3.70 -10.52 17.79
C GLY A 73 3.29 -9.16 18.36
N ARG A 74 3.78 -8.83 19.56
CA ARG A 74 3.38 -7.62 20.30
C ARG A 74 3.71 -6.31 19.57
N ASP A 75 4.75 -6.32 18.75
CA ASP A 75 5.23 -5.10 18.09
C ASP A 75 4.73 -4.96 16.64
N CYS A 76 3.81 -5.82 16.18
CA CYS A 76 3.30 -5.80 14.80
C CYS A 76 2.69 -4.46 14.38
N LYS A 77 2.16 -3.67 15.33
CA LYS A 77 1.66 -2.31 15.09
C LYS A 77 2.70 -1.21 15.24
N ARG A 78 3.79 -1.49 15.97
CA ARG A 78 4.70 -0.46 16.50
C ARG A 78 6.02 -0.38 15.76
N ALA A 79 6.29 -1.35 14.90
CA ALA A 79 7.56 -1.48 14.23
C ALA A 79 7.41 -2.12 12.85
N ILE A 80 8.42 -1.93 12.03
CA ILE A 80 8.78 -2.84 10.95
C ILE A 80 10.19 -3.38 11.20
N LYS A 81 10.66 -4.36 10.42
CA LYS A 81 12.03 -4.84 10.51
C LYS A 81 12.81 -4.40 9.26
N LEU A 82 14.01 -3.85 9.45
CA LEU A 82 15.02 -3.67 8.40
C LEU A 82 16.19 -4.61 8.66
N ASP A 83 16.43 -5.54 7.74
CA ASP A 83 17.38 -6.65 7.86
C ASP A 83 17.19 -7.43 9.18
N GLY A 84 15.93 -7.71 9.52
CA GLY A 84 15.53 -8.41 10.74
C GLY A 84 15.62 -7.58 12.02
N LYS A 85 16.11 -6.34 11.98
CA LYS A 85 16.21 -5.45 13.15
C LYS A 85 15.02 -4.48 13.20
N PRO A 86 14.41 -4.24 14.37
CA PRO A 86 13.26 -3.37 14.46
C PRO A 86 13.60 -1.92 14.11
N VAL A 87 12.71 -1.27 13.37
CA VAL A 87 12.59 0.17 13.16
C VAL A 87 11.28 0.58 13.82
N LEU A 88 11.36 1.36 14.90
CA LEU A 88 10.19 1.81 15.63
C LEU A 88 9.45 2.86 14.80
N LEU A 89 8.14 2.69 14.70
CA LEU A 89 7.25 3.64 14.07
C LEU A 89 6.91 4.77 15.06
N PRO A 90 6.73 6.01 14.57
CA PRO A 90 6.12 7.08 15.34
C PRO A 90 4.77 6.64 15.92
N ALA A 91 4.39 7.16 17.08
CA ALA A 91 3.18 6.72 17.79
C ALA A 91 1.91 6.92 16.96
N GLU A 92 1.86 8.03 16.23
CA GLU A 92 0.80 8.37 15.28
C GLU A 92 0.67 7.35 14.14
N ALA A 93 1.73 6.62 13.80
CA ALA A 93 1.75 5.64 12.72
C ALA A 93 1.51 4.19 13.21
N HIS A 94 1.24 4.00 14.51
CA HIS A 94 1.02 2.65 15.06
C HIS A 94 -0.22 2.00 14.47
N SER A 95 -0.01 1.02 13.58
CA SER A 95 -1.07 0.44 12.77
C SER A 95 -0.74 -0.95 12.28
N VAL A 96 -1.76 -1.75 11.98
CA VAL A 96 -1.57 -2.99 11.21
C VAL A 96 -1.35 -2.60 9.76
N ILE A 97 -0.18 -2.93 9.21
CA ILE A 97 0.19 -2.64 7.82
C ILE A 97 -0.27 -3.79 6.93
N GLY A 98 -1.29 -3.55 6.11
CA GLY A 98 -1.86 -4.56 5.21
C GLY A 98 -1.14 -4.63 3.87
N PHE A 99 -1.12 -3.52 3.15
CA PHE A 99 -0.54 -3.41 1.81
C PHE A 99 -0.08 -1.97 1.57
N GLY A 100 0.75 -1.76 0.55
CA GLY A 100 1.21 -0.43 0.19
C GLY A 100 2.24 -0.42 -0.92
N LYS A 101 2.95 0.70 -1.04
CA LYS A 101 4.08 0.88 -1.96
C LYS A 101 5.33 1.28 -1.19
N VAL A 102 6.46 0.81 -1.69
CA VAL A 102 7.78 1.27 -1.29
C VAL A 102 8.36 2.10 -2.43
N TYR A 103 8.81 3.30 -2.08
CA TYR A 103 9.54 4.22 -2.95
C TYR A 103 11.00 4.22 -2.52
N ASP A 104 11.84 3.59 -3.31
CA ASP A 104 13.26 3.44 -3.04
C ASP A 104 14.07 4.54 -3.73
N PHE A 105 14.63 5.45 -2.92
CA PHE A 105 15.45 6.58 -3.35
C PHE A 105 16.96 6.29 -3.27
N GLY A 106 17.37 5.04 -3.03
CA GLY A 106 18.77 4.63 -2.95
C GLY A 106 19.43 4.83 -1.58
N SER A 107 19.19 5.96 -0.91
CA SER A 107 19.73 6.28 0.43
C SER A 107 18.68 6.21 1.55
N ALA A 108 17.42 6.26 1.17
CA ALA A 108 16.25 6.12 2.02
C ALA A 108 15.10 5.52 1.22
N VAL A 109 14.10 5.04 1.95
CA VAL A 109 12.88 4.47 1.39
C VAL A 109 11.67 5.13 2.03
N ALA A 110 10.66 5.47 1.24
CA ALA A 110 9.35 5.84 1.77
C ALA A 110 8.41 4.63 1.65
N LEU A 111 7.78 4.25 2.75
CA LEU A 111 6.67 3.30 2.74
C LEU A 111 5.38 4.10 2.81
N ALA A 112 4.57 4.01 1.76
CA ALA A 112 3.26 4.61 1.67
C ALA A 112 2.21 3.49 1.73
N TYR A 113 1.35 3.48 2.73
CA TYR A 113 0.47 2.35 3.00
C TYR A 113 -0.84 2.76 3.67
N LEU A 114 -1.81 1.84 3.60
CA LEU A 114 -2.99 1.90 4.44
C LEU A 114 -2.75 1.12 5.73
N GLY A 115 -2.95 1.79 6.86
CA GLY A 115 -2.77 1.23 8.19
C GLY A 115 -4.05 1.26 8.99
N GLU A 116 -4.41 0.13 9.62
CA GLU A 116 -5.48 0.09 10.60
C GLU A 116 -4.92 0.43 11.99
N ARG A 117 -5.16 1.66 12.44
CA ARG A 117 -4.85 2.09 13.80
C ARG A 117 -5.97 1.65 14.74
N ASP A 118 -5.75 1.77 16.05
CA ASP A 118 -6.73 1.35 17.06
C ASP A 118 -8.03 2.17 16.99
N GLU A 119 -7.93 3.43 16.57
CA GLU A 119 -9.05 4.34 16.34
C GLU A 119 -9.69 4.23 14.95
N ASP A 120 -9.08 3.48 14.03
CA ASP A 120 -9.60 3.31 12.68
C ASP A 120 -10.57 2.11 12.59
N SER A 121 -11.39 2.12 11.55
CA SER A 121 -12.15 0.93 11.15
C SER A 121 -11.56 0.36 9.87
N SER A 122 -11.75 -0.93 9.61
CA SER A 122 -11.30 -1.54 8.33
C SER A 122 -11.88 -0.87 7.08
N ALA A 123 -13.06 -0.24 7.19
CA ALA A 123 -13.66 0.51 6.09
C ALA A 123 -13.05 1.90 5.88
N ARG A 124 -12.29 2.39 6.87
CA ARG A 124 -11.67 3.72 6.88
C ARG A 124 -10.27 3.62 7.51
N PRO A 125 -9.31 2.94 6.87
CA PRO A 125 -7.94 2.88 7.35
C PRO A 125 -7.26 4.26 7.25
N SER A 126 -6.30 4.52 8.11
CA SER A 126 -5.42 5.67 7.96
C SER A 126 -4.51 5.50 6.76
N GLN A 127 -4.22 6.61 6.09
CA GLN A 127 -3.17 6.67 5.09
C GLN A 127 -1.88 7.14 5.76
N ILE A 128 -0.81 6.38 5.59
CA ILE A 128 0.43 6.61 6.32
C ILE A 128 1.60 6.60 5.35
N VAL A 129 2.49 7.57 5.51
CA VAL A 129 3.80 7.56 4.88
C VAL A 129 4.88 7.64 5.94
N ILE A 130 5.87 6.75 5.88
CA ILE A 130 7.08 6.83 6.72
C ILE A 130 8.30 6.78 5.83
N VAL A 131 9.32 7.60 6.15
CA VAL A 131 10.60 7.61 5.45
C VAL A 131 11.68 7.07 6.36
N ILE A 132 12.39 6.05 5.91
CA ILE A 132 13.40 5.34 6.69
C ILE A 132 14.73 5.45 5.97
N ASN A 133 15.78 5.81 6.70
CA ASN A 133 17.14 5.86 6.17
C ASN A 133 17.89 4.53 6.43
N LYS A 134 19.06 4.39 5.80
CA LYS A 134 19.96 3.23 6.01
C LYS A 134 20.43 3.04 7.47
N ALA A 135 20.37 4.09 8.28
CA ALA A 135 20.70 4.02 9.71
C ALA A 135 19.58 3.39 10.56
N ARG A 136 18.47 2.94 9.95
CA ARG A 136 17.29 2.37 10.62
C ARG A 136 16.54 3.39 11.47
N SER A 137 16.58 4.66 11.06
CA SER A 137 15.82 5.74 11.68
C SER A 137 14.69 6.16 10.75
N VAL A 138 13.51 6.37 11.33
CA VAL A 138 12.44 7.13 10.69
C VAL A 138 12.89 8.59 10.68
N ILE A 139 13.07 9.15 9.49
CA ILE A 139 13.55 10.53 9.28
C ILE A 139 12.43 11.49 8.90
N ASP A 140 11.29 10.97 8.48
CA ASP A 140 10.09 11.73 8.18
C ASP A 140 8.87 10.82 8.28
N SER A 141 7.71 11.38 8.58
CA SER A 141 6.44 10.65 8.63
C SER A 141 5.24 11.56 8.52
N GLU A 142 4.22 11.07 7.82
CA GLU A 142 2.93 11.74 7.68
C GLU A 142 1.82 10.72 7.91
N VAL A 143 0.81 11.11 8.69
CA VAL A 143 -0.35 10.27 8.98
C VAL A 143 -1.60 11.08 8.74
N LEU A 144 -2.45 10.58 7.86
CA LEU A 144 -3.80 11.08 7.68
C LEU A 144 -4.78 10.06 8.27
N PRO A 145 -5.47 10.41 9.37
CA PRO A 145 -6.42 9.51 10.01
C PRO A 145 -7.57 9.11 9.09
N GLY A 146 -8.07 7.88 9.22
CA GLY A 146 -9.25 7.43 8.47
C GLY A 146 -10.50 8.27 8.74
N THR A 147 -10.54 8.98 9.88
CA THR A 147 -11.61 9.90 10.30
C THR A 147 -11.51 11.31 9.70
N ALA A 148 -10.43 11.64 8.98
CA ALA A 148 -10.24 12.97 8.41
C ALA A 148 -11.42 13.39 7.51
N THR A 149 -11.91 14.62 7.70
CA THR A 149 -13.06 15.18 6.97
C THR A 149 -12.72 15.61 5.55
N ASN A 150 -11.43 15.85 5.28
CA ASN A 150 -10.91 16.08 3.96
C ASN A 150 -9.75 15.10 3.75
N LEU A 151 -10.01 14.02 3.01
CA LEU A 151 -8.96 13.05 2.70
C LEU A 151 -7.88 13.64 1.78
N GLY A 152 -8.13 14.82 1.21
CA GLY A 152 -7.17 15.58 0.43
C GLY A 152 -6.54 14.75 -0.69
N SER A 153 -5.30 15.09 -1.02
CA SER A 153 -4.45 14.32 -1.93
C SER A 153 -3.33 13.61 -1.18
N HIS A 154 -3.55 13.33 0.10
CA HIS A 154 -2.65 12.50 0.88
C HIS A 154 -2.70 11.09 0.28
N CYS A 155 -1.53 10.46 0.15
CA CYS A 155 -1.34 9.10 -0.35
C CYS A 155 -2.50 8.50 -1.18
N LEU A 156 -2.54 8.78 -2.49
CA LEU A 156 -3.68 8.45 -3.34
C LEU A 156 -3.89 6.95 -3.43
N LEU A 157 -5.09 6.48 -3.06
CA LEU A 157 -5.51 5.12 -3.32
C LEU A 157 -5.68 4.92 -4.82
N ILE A 158 -5.05 3.86 -5.35
CA ILE A 158 -5.28 3.43 -6.72
C ILE A 158 -6.37 2.38 -6.69
N ASP A 159 -7.27 2.44 -7.66
CA ASP A 159 -8.18 1.36 -7.98
C ASP A 159 -7.46 0.36 -8.91
#